data_AF-A0A7J6XEM0-F1
#
_entry.id   AF-A0A7J6XEM0-F1
#
_cell.length_a   1.000
_cell.length_b   1.000
_cell.length_c   1.000
_cell.angle_alpha   90.00
_cell.angle_beta   90.00
_cell.angle_gamma   90.00
#
_symmetry.space_group_name_H-M   'P 1'
#
loop_
_entity.id
_entity.type
_entity.pdbx_description
1 polymer ?
#
loop_
_entity_poly.entity_id
_entity_poly.type
_entity_poly.pdbx_seq_one_letter_code
_entity_poly.pdbx_strand_id
1 'polypeptide(L)'
;MFKKVELSVSSYDTAWLARVPTMGSPLKCFSQCLKWLLDNQHHNGSWCLPSRHDLMIKESLMSTLACVLALRKWGIGEVCEQRYEVM
;
A
#
# COMPACT_ATOMS: atom_id res chain seq x y z
N MET A 1 -35.40 -0.38 2.26
CA MET A 1 -34.46 0.30 3.16
C MET A 1 -33.11 -0.37 2.99
N PHE A 2 -32.16 0.24 2.27
CA PHE A 2 -30.85 -0.36 2.05
C PHE A 2 -30.00 -0.22 3.32
N LYS A 3 -29.46 -1.33 3.82
CA LYS A 3 -28.47 -1.30 4.89
C LYS A 3 -27.25 -0.53 4.37
N LYS A 4 -26.86 0.54 5.06
CA LYS A 4 -25.59 1.22 4.82
C LYS A 4 -24.49 0.23 5.18
N VAL A 5 -23.79 -0.28 4.17
CA VAL A 5 -22.61 -1.12 4.37
C VAL A 5 -21.45 -0.17 4.64
N GLU A 6 -20.90 -0.18 5.85
CA GLU A 6 -19.63 0.48 6.13
C GLU A 6 -18.52 -0.46 5.69
N LEU A 7 -17.93 -0.14 4.53
CA LEU A 7 -16.78 -0.86 3.99
C LEU A 7 -15.50 -0.17 4.46
N SER A 8 -14.57 -0.95 5.02
CA SER A 8 -13.22 -0.46 5.28
C SER A 8 -12.44 -0.35 3.99
N VAL A 9 -11.49 0.58 3.93
CA VAL A 9 -10.55 0.67 2.80
C VAL A 9 -9.67 -0.58 2.77
N SER A 10 -9.61 -1.23 1.61
CA SER A 10 -8.72 -2.35 1.36
C SER A 10 -7.36 -1.81 0.92
N SER A 11 -6.34 -2.00 1.77
CA SER A 11 -4.94 -1.66 1.44
C SER A 11 -4.45 -2.41 0.20
N TYR A 12 -4.86 -3.67 0.03
CA TYR A 12 -4.51 -4.50 -1.11
C TYR A 12 -5.05 -3.91 -2.42
N ASP A 13 -6.36 -3.64 -2.50
CA ASP A 13 -6.98 -3.12 -3.72
C ASP A 13 -6.49 -1.71 -4.03
N THR A 14 -6.31 -0.88 -3.00
CA THR A 14 -5.76 0.47 -3.14
C THR A 14 -4.34 0.42 -3.72
N ALA A 15 -3.52 -0.53 -3.28
CA ALA A 15 -2.18 -0.72 -3.82
C ALA A 15 -2.16 -1.17 -5.28
N TRP A 16 -3.11 -2.02 -5.68
CA TRP A 16 -3.26 -2.41 -7.09
C TRP A 16 -3.64 -1.22 -7.97
N LEU A 17 -4.60 -0.39 -7.54
CA LEU A 17 -4.96 0.83 -8.25
C LEU A 17 -3.79 1.82 -8.33
N ALA A 18 -3.03 1.98 -7.24
CA ALA A 18 -1.86 2.85 -7.21
C ALA A 18 -0.79 2.47 -8.24
N ARG A 19 -0.75 1.22 -8.73
CA ARG A 19 0.23 0.74 -9.73
C ARG A 19 -0.15 1.04 -11.18
N VAL A 20 -1.38 1.46 -11.45
CA VAL A 20 -1.88 1.64 -12.81
C VAL A 20 -1.26 2.90 -13.44
N PRO A 21 -0.52 2.78 -14.55
CA PRO A 21 -0.03 3.92 -15.29
C PRO A 21 -1.15 4.54 -16.13
N THR A 22 -1.01 5.82 -16.46
CA THR A 22 -1.89 6.49 -17.43
C THR A 22 -1.62 5.93 -18.83
N MET A 23 -2.67 5.70 -19.63
CA MET A 23 -2.49 5.20 -21.00
C MET A 23 -1.59 6.15 -21.80
N GLY A 24 -0.55 5.60 -22.41
CA GLY A 24 0.39 6.37 -23.25
C GLY A 24 1.33 7.30 -22.47
N SER A 25 1.42 7.20 -21.14
CA SER A 25 2.29 8.07 -20.32
C SER A 25 2.93 7.29 -19.16
N PRO A 26 4.16 7.62 -18.75
CA PRO A 26 4.78 7.07 -17.54
C PRO A 26 4.22 7.71 -16.25
N LEU A 27 3.09 8.41 -16.29
CA LEU A 27 2.47 9.04 -15.13
C LEU A 27 1.52 8.09 -14.40
N LYS A 28 1.21 8.42 -13.13
CA LYS A 28 0.30 7.67 -12.25
C LYS A 28 -1.15 7.99 -12.61
N CYS A 29 -1.98 6.97 -12.84
CA CYS A 29 -3.40 7.16 -13.10
C CYS A 29 -4.18 7.53 -11.81
N PHE A 30 -3.87 6.84 -10.70
CA PHE A 30 -4.54 7.03 -9.41
C PHE A 30 -3.58 7.55 -8.33
N SER A 31 -3.18 8.82 -8.47
CA SER A 31 -2.24 9.47 -7.53
C SER A 31 -2.75 9.51 -6.08
N GLN A 32 -4.07 9.58 -5.88
CA GLN A 32 -4.69 9.56 -4.55
C GLN A 32 -4.51 8.22 -3.84
N CYS A 33 -4.58 7.09 -4.57
CA CYS A 33 -4.30 5.78 -4.00
C CYS A 33 -2.86 5.69 -3.51
N LEU A 34 -1.91 6.23 -4.29
CA LEU A 34 -0.51 6.27 -3.90
C LEU A 34 -0.27 7.15 -2.66
N LYS A 35 -0.96 8.30 -2.57
CA LYS A 35 -0.92 9.16 -1.38
C LYS A 35 -1.48 8.44 -0.16
N TRP A 36 -2.62 7.75 -0.32
CA TRP A 36 -3.22 6.98 0.77
C TRP A 36 -2.25 5.92 1.30
N LEU A 37 -1.50 5.23 0.44
CA LEU A 37 -0.46 4.30 0.89
C LEU A 37 0.59 4.99 1.77
N LEU A 38 1.10 6.16 1.37
CA LEU A 38 2.11 6.89 2.16
C LEU A 38 1.59 7.30 3.53
N ASP A 39 0.34 7.77 3.58
CA ASP A 39 -0.25 8.33 4.79
C ASP A 39 -0.72 7.25 5.79
N ASN A 40 -0.85 5.99 5.36
CA ASN A 40 -1.48 4.92 6.16
C ASN A 40 -0.55 3.73 6.48
N GLN A 41 0.78 3.88 6.32
CA GLN A 41 1.71 2.87 6.83
C GLN A 41 1.71 2.87 8.36
N HIS A 42 1.51 1.71 8.97
CA HIS A 42 1.60 1.54 10.41
C HIS A 42 3.06 1.56 10.88
N HIS A 43 3.29 1.85 12.17
CA HIS A 43 4.63 1.89 12.77
C HIS A 43 5.41 0.56 12.66
N ASN A 44 4.72 -0.57 12.53
CA ASN A 44 5.33 -1.87 12.30
C ASN A 44 5.73 -2.12 10.83
N GLY A 45 5.54 -1.13 9.96
CA GLY A 45 5.81 -1.20 8.53
C GLY A 45 4.70 -1.81 7.68
N SER A 46 3.62 -2.32 8.28
CA SER A 46 2.50 -2.94 7.56
C SER A 46 1.40 -1.94 7.19
N TRP A 47 0.48 -2.37 6.32
CA TRP A 47 -0.74 -1.62 5.97
C TRP A 47 -2.01 -2.28 6.52
N CYS A 48 -1.86 -3.21 7.44
CA CYS A 48 -2.97 -3.93 8.05
C CYS A 48 -2.94 -3.84 9.56
N LEU A 49 -4.11 -3.94 10.17
CA LEU A 49 -4.23 -3.98 11.62
C LEU A 49 -3.54 -5.24 12.17
N PRO A 50 -2.84 -5.14 13.31
CA PRO A 50 -2.26 -6.30 13.97
C PRO A 50 -3.39 -7.24 14.41
N SER A 51 -3.48 -8.39 13.74
CA SER A 51 -4.46 -9.43 14.05
C SER A 51 -3.76 -10.74 14.36
N ARG A 52 -4.29 -11.46 15.36
CA ARG A 52 -3.72 -12.72 15.88
C ARG A 52 -4.27 -13.97 15.20
N HIS A 53 -5.04 -13.83 14.12
CA HIS A 53 -5.67 -14.94 13.42
C HIS A 53 -4.91 -15.29 12.13
N ASP A 54 -4.59 -16.56 11.89
CA ASP A 54 -3.74 -17.01 10.76
C ASP A 54 -4.22 -16.52 9.39
N LEU A 55 -5.54 -16.57 9.14
CA LEU A 55 -6.12 -16.04 7.90
C LEU A 55 -5.82 -14.54 7.69
N MET A 56 -5.78 -13.75 8.78
CA MET A 56 -5.49 -12.33 8.71
C MET A 56 -3.99 -12.04 8.55
N ILE A 57 -3.11 -12.96 8.96
CA ILE A 57 -1.67 -12.84 8.72
C ILE A 57 -1.39 -12.91 7.21
N LYS A 58 -2.03 -13.85 6.50
CA LYS A 58 -1.91 -13.96 5.04
C LYS A 58 -2.39 -12.68 4.35
N GLU A 59 -3.56 -12.19 4.71
CA GLU A 59 -4.12 -10.94 4.15
C GLU A 59 -3.22 -9.73 4.43
N SER A 60 -2.66 -9.66 5.64
CA SER A 60 -1.72 -8.61 6.05
C SER A 60 -0.43 -8.65 5.23
N LEU A 61 0.13 -9.84 5.01
CA LEU A 61 1.34 -10.02 4.21
C LEU A 61 1.09 -9.64 2.75
N MET A 62 0.00 -10.12 2.15
CA MET A 62 -0.36 -9.82 0.75
C MET A 62 -0.62 -8.33 0.55
N SER A 63 -1.35 -7.71 1.48
CA SER A 63 -1.59 -6.27 1.48
C SER A 63 -0.29 -5.48 1.58
N THR A 64 0.55 -5.81 2.55
CA THR A 64 1.82 -5.11 2.78
C THR A 64 2.75 -5.23 1.58
N LEU A 65 2.88 -6.44 1.01
CA LEU A 65 3.67 -6.67 -0.19
C LEU A 65 3.13 -5.86 -1.38
N ALA A 66 1.81 -5.84 -1.60
CA ALA A 66 1.21 -5.04 -2.66
C ALA A 66 1.52 -3.54 -2.50
N CYS A 67 1.43 -3.02 -1.27
CA CYS A 67 1.74 -1.62 -0.95
C CYS A 67 3.21 -1.29 -1.23
N VAL A 68 4.14 -2.14 -0.79
CA VAL A 68 5.58 -1.96 -1.04
C VAL A 68 5.88 -1.98 -2.54
N LEU A 69 5.32 -2.93 -3.29
CA LEU A 69 5.49 -3.01 -4.73
C LEU A 69 4.91 -1.79 -5.46
N ALA A 70 3.80 -1.24 -4.95
CA ALA A 70 3.20 -0.03 -5.50
C ALA A 70 4.08 1.21 -5.29
N LEU A 71 4.63 1.38 -4.09
CA LEU A 71 5.54 2.47 -3.75
C LEU A 71 6.84 2.38 -4.56
N ARG A 72 7.46 1.19 -4.59
CA ARG A 72 8.70 0.92 -5.36
C ARG A 72 8.53 1.16 -6.85
N LYS A 73 7.38 0.81 -7.44
CA LYS A 73 7.10 1.05 -8.87
C LYS A 73 7.29 2.52 -9.27
N TRP A 74 7.04 3.44 -8.35
CA TRP A 74 7.08 4.87 -8.61
C TRP A 74 8.31 5.58 -8.02
N GLY A 75 9.31 4.83 -7.53
CA GLY A 75 10.52 5.39 -6.93
C GLY A 75 10.24 6.21 -5.66
N ILE A 76 9.13 5.91 -4.98
CA ILE A 76 8.72 6.61 -3.76
C ILE A 76 8.94 5.65 -2.60
N GLY A 77 9.65 6.11 -1.56
CA GLY A 77 9.98 5.29 -0.39
C GLY A 77 11.44 4.82 -0.30
N GLU A 78 12.36 5.36 -1.12
CA GLU A 78 13.81 5.09 -1.03
C GLU A 78 14.49 5.67 0.24
N VAL A 79 13.74 6.22 1.19
CA VAL A 79 14.30 6.73 2.46
C VAL A 79 14.80 5.60 3.39
N CYS A 80 14.54 4.32 3.04
CA CYS A 80 15.05 3.18 3.81
C CYS A 80 16.32 2.51 3.21
N GLU A 81 16.84 2.94 2.06
CA GLU A 81 17.95 2.26 1.37
C GLU A 81 19.32 3.01 1.45
N GLN A 82 19.43 4.12 2.21
CA GLN A 82 20.68 4.89 2.37
C GLN A 82 21.35 4.82 3.76
N ARG A 83 21.04 3.82 4.58
CA ARG A 83 21.60 3.67 5.95
C ARG A 83 22.66 2.57 6.13
N TYR A 84 23.25 2.06 5.04
CA TYR A 84 24.28 1.01 5.09
C TYR A 84 25.60 1.34 4.36
N GLU A 85 25.81 2.55 3.84
CA GLU A 85 27.11 2.97 3.26
C GLU A 85 27.93 3.91 4.16
N VAL A 86 27.51 4.13 5.41
CA VAL A 86 28.28 4.92 6.38
C VAL A 86 28.25 4.27 7.77
N MET A 87 28.84 3.09 7.86
CA MET A 87 29.49 2.56 9.06
C MET A 87 30.70 1.74 8.66
#